data_AF-A0A3M1QTN2-F1
#
_entry.id   AF-A0A3M1QTN2-F1
#
_cell.length_a   1.000
_cell.length_b   1.000
_cell.length_c   1.000
_cell.angle_alpha   90.00
_cell.angle_beta   90.00
_cell.angle_gamma   90.00
#
_symmetry.space_group_name_H-M   'P 1'
#
loop_
_entity.id
_entity.type
_entity.pdbx_description
1 polymer ?
#
loop_
_entity_poly.entity_id
_entity_poly.type
_entity_poly.pdbx_seq_one_letter_code
_entity_poly.pdbx_strand_id
1 'polypeptide(L)'
;LTTSNAGVTWTDITGDMPAGVSCRALAIDWRFNPPHIYSGSGVGVYSSDDGGATWIKDGSDLPNVNIGDLAIDPVRGTITAGTYGRGAWRAALPPRTILGDLDEDCDVDLTDLAVLLSNFEKVNPLPSEGDIDRDNDVDLTDLAILLSMFDSVCP
;
A
#
# COMPACT_ATOMS: atom_id res chain seq x y z
N LEU A 1 -11.88 -2.14 15.23
CA LEU A 1 -11.46 -1.26 16.34
C LEU A 1 -9.96 -1.05 16.25
N THR A 2 -9.47 0.14 16.60
CA THR A 2 -8.03 0.46 16.70
C THR A 2 -7.69 1.09 18.06
N THR A 3 -6.42 1.03 18.47
CA THR A 3 -5.92 1.62 19.72
C THR A 3 -4.51 2.17 19.52
N SER A 4 -4.20 3.27 20.20
CA SER A 4 -2.86 3.89 20.25
C SER A 4 -2.27 3.94 21.66
N ASN A 5 -2.96 3.37 22.64
CA ASN A 5 -2.58 3.42 24.06
C ASN A 5 -2.62 2.03 24.70
N ALA A 6 -2.06 1.04 23.98
CA ALA A 6 -1.95 -0.34 24.45
C ALA A 6 -3.29 -0.97 24.87
N GLY A 7 -4.39 -0.61 24.20
CA GLY A 7 -5.71 -1.19 24.44
C GLY A 7 -6.51 -0.55 25.57
N VAL A 8 -6.08 0.58 26.13
CA VAL A 8 -6.84 1.31 27.17
C VAL A 8 -8.12 1.92 26.59
N THR A 9 -8.04 2.52 25.41
CA THR A 9 -9.20 2.99 24.65
C THR A 9 -9.18 2.45 23.23
N TRP A 10 -10.38 2.22 22.71
CA TRP A 10 -10.59 1.71 21.36
C TRP A 10 -11.48 2.66 20.57
N THR A 11 -11.07 2.93 19.34
CA THR A 11 -11.85 3.70 18.37
C THR A 11 -12.42 2.76 17.32
N ASP A 12 -13.68 2.95 16.97
CA ASP A 12 -14.29 2.23 15.86
C ASP A 12 -13.70 2.71 14.52
N ILE A 13 -13.32 1.74 13.69
CA ILE A 13 -12.75 1.94 12.35
C ILE A 13 -13.52 1.11 11.32
N THR A 14 -14.80 0.82 11.58
CA THR A 14 -15.68 0.18 10.59
C THR A 14 -15.87 1.08 9.37
N GLY A 15 -15.74 2.40 9.54
CA GLY A 15 -15.74 3.37 8.44
C GLY A 15 -16.99 3.24 7.57
N ASP A 16 -16.76 3.10 6.28
CA ASP A 16 -17.75 2.88 5.22
C ASP A 16 -17.95 1.40 4.83
N MET A 17 -17.40 0.45 5.60
CA MET A 17 -17.53 -0.98 5.31
C MET A 17 -19.01 -1.38 5.22
N PRO A 18 -19.43 -2.16 4.19
CA PRO A 18 -20.85 -2.46 3.97
C PRO A 18 -21.52 -3.14 5.17
N ALA A 19 -22.77 -2.73 5.44
CA ALA A 19 -23.55 -3.29 6.53
C ALA A 19 -23.67 -4.83 6.41
N GLY A 20 -23.39 -5.53 7.51
CA GLY A 20 -23.43 -7.00 7.57
C GLY A 20 -22.12 -7.71 7.20
N VAL A 21 -21.10 -6.97 6.75
CA VAL A 21 -19.74 -7.50 6.61
C VAL A 21 -19.08 -7.52 7.99
N SER A 22 -18.71 -8.72 8.45
CA SER A 22 -17.96 -8.91 9.69
C SER A 22 -16.50 -9.21 9.38
N CYS A 23 -15.60 -8.52 10.08
CA CYS A 23 -14.19 -8.86 10.11
C CYS A 23 -14.00 -10.18 10.87
N ARG A 24 -13.26 -11.11 10.27
CA ARG A 24 -12.96 -12.45 10.79
C ARG A 24 -11.46 -12.70 10.93
N ALA A 25 -10.68 -12.10 10.04
CA ALA A 25 -9.23 -12.14 10.04
C ALA A 25 -8.68 -10.74 9.78
N LEU A 26 -7.49 -10.45 10.30
CA LEU A 26 -6.82 -9.17 10.12
C LEU A 26 -5.35 -9.43 9.79
N ALA A 27 -4.84 -8.77 8.76
CA ALA A 27 -3.41 -8.66 8.50
C ALA A 27 -3.07 -7.18 8.28
N ILE A 28 -1.90 -6.76 8.74
CA ILE A 28 -1.47 -5.37 8.66
C ILE A 28 -0.13 -5.32 7.96
N ASP A 29 -0.06 -4.51 6.92
CA ASP A 29 1.16 -4.22 6.19
C ASP A 29 1.81 -2.95 6.72
N TRP A 30 2.81 -3.13 7.57
CA TRP A 30 3.57 -2.04 8.19
C TRP A 30 4.60 -1.40 7.26
N ARG A 31 4.70 -1.87 6.01
CA ARG A 31 5.51 -1.24 4.97
C ARG A 31 4.97 0.13 4.55
N PHE A 32 3.73 0.46 4.90
CA PHE A 32 3.10 1.75 4.61
C PHE A 32 2.89 2.57 5.89
N ASN A 33 2.83 3.90 5.76
CA ASN A 33 2.49 4.82 6.85
C ASN A 33 1.50 5.90 6.36
N PRO A 34 0.21 5.84 6.74
CA PRO A 34 -0.39 4.86 7.66
C PRO A 34 -0.34 3.42 7.11
N PRO A 35 -0.34 2.40 7.99
CA PRO A 35 -0.23 1.01 7.56
C PRO A 35 -1.46 0.60 6.74
N HIS A 36 -1.23 -0.20 5.70
CA HIS A 36 -2.34 -0.80 4.94
C HIS A 36 -2.92 -1.95 5.76
N ILE A 37 -4.24 -1.97 5.90
CA ILE A 37 -4.97 -2.93 6.72
C ILE A 37 -5.80 -3.83 5.82
N TYR A 38 -5.68 -5.14 5.99
CA TYR A 38 -6.48 -6.14 5.30
C TYR A 38 -7.41 -6.85 6.27
N SER A 39 -8.70 -6.82 5.99
CA SER A 39 -9.78 -7.45 6.75
C SER A 39 -10.36 -8.60 5.95
N GLY A 40 -10.15 -9.83 6.42
CA GLY A 40 -10.80 -11.02 5.90
C GLY A 40 -12.25 -11.07 6.41
N SER A 41 -13.20 -11.27 5.51
CA SER A 41 -14.63 -11.29 5.83
C SER A 41 -15.33 -12.54 5.29
N GLY A 42 -16.64 -12.65 5.55
CA GLY A 42 -17.48 -13.70 4.96
C GLY A 42 -17.63 -13.61 3.43
N VAL A 43 -17.28 -12.47 2.83
CA VAL A 43 -17.48 -12.15 1.41
C VAL A 43 -16.20 -11.64 0.74
N GLY A 44 -15.05 -12.19 1.12
CA GLY A 44 -13.74 -11.83 0.60
C GLY A 44 -12.94 -10.91 1.52
N VAL A 45 -11.88 -10.32 0.97
CA VAL A 45 -10.99 -9.39 1.68
C VAL A 45 -11.42 -7.95 1.40
N TYR A 46 -11.34 -7.10 2.42
CA TYR A 46 -11.41 -5.66 2.30
C TYR A 46 -10.07 -5.06 2.72
N SER A 47 -9.65 -3.99 2.08
CA SER A 47 -8.41 -3.29 2.40
C SER A 47 -8.67 -1.82 2.70
N SER A 48 -7.80 -1.22 3.50
CA SER A 48 -7.77 0.21 3.81
C SER A 48 -6.33 0.69 3.76
N ASP A 49 -6.09 1.81 3.08
CA ASP A 49 -4.80 2.50 2.96
C ASP A 49 -4.72 3.75 3.85
N ASP A 50 -5.79 4.08 4.57
CA ASP A 50 -5.92 5.29 5.39
C ASP A 50 -6.11 4.99 6.90
N GLY A 51 -5.64 3.82 7.34
CA GLY A 51 -5.71 3.41 8.75
C GLY A 51 -7.12 3.00 9.22
N GLY A 52 -8.00 2.62 8.29
CA GLY A 52 -9.35 2.13 8.55
C GLY A 52 -10.44 3.19 8.51
N ALA A 53 -10.18 4.37 7.93
CA ALA A 53 -11.20 5.40 7.74
C ALA A 53 -12.11 5.05 6.55
N THR A 54 -11.54 4.51 5.47
CA THR A 54 -12.28 3.96 4.31
C THR A 54 -11.82 2.54 3.98
N TRP A 55 -12.75 1.75 3.43
CA TRP A 55 -12.58 0.33 3.13
C TRP A 55 -13.03 0.03 1.71
N ILE A 56 -12.12 -0.53 0.93
CA ILE A 56 -12.38 -0.97 -0.44
C ILE A 56 -12.41 -2.49 -0.45
N LYS A 57 -13.34 -3.07 -1.20
CA LYS A 57 -13.32 -4.51 -1.42
C LYS A 57 -12.07 -4.84 -2.23
N ASP A 58 -11.17 -5.62 -1.65
CA ASP A 58 -9.89 -5.91 -2.29
C ASP A 58 -10.14 -6.68 -3.59
N GLY A 59 -9.71 -6.07 -4.69
CA GLY A 59 -9.85 -6.57 -6.06
C GLY A 59 -8.67 -7.44 -6.51
N SER A 60 -7.74 -7.74 -5.59
CA SER A 60 -6.65 -8.66 -5.82
C SER A 60 -7.14 -10.04 -6.29
N ASP A 61 -6.22 -10.90 -6.76
CA ASP A 61 -6.48 -12.29 -7.15
C ASP A 61 -6.94 -13.20 -5.99
N LEU A 62 -7.42 -12.63 -4.89
CA LEU A 62 -8.00 -13.33 -3.76
C LEU A 62 -9.49 -13.65 -4.03
N PRO A 63 -9.96 -14.83 -3.60
CA PRO A 63 -11.31 -15.29 -3.90
C PRO A 63 -12.37 -14.53 -3.07
N ASN A 64 -13.50 -14.22 -3.71
CA ASN A 64 -14.71 -13.69 -3.05
C ASN A 64 -15.46 -14.80 -2.27
N VAL A 65 -14.84 -15.31 -1.21
CA VAL A 65 -15.38 -16.35 -0.32
C VAL A 65 -15.08 -16.01 1.14
N ASN A 66 -15.58 -16.85 2.04
CA ASN A 66 -15.31 -16.68 3.47
C ASN A 66 -13.82 -16.85 3.76
N ILE A 67 -13.20 -15.77 4.22
CA ILE A 67 -11.80 -15.68 4.62
C ILE A 67 -11.73 -15.89 6.13
N GLY A 68 -11.06 -16.96 6.53
CA GLY A 68 -10.88 -17.33 7.93
C GLY A 68 -9.53 -16.90 8.50
N ASP A 69 -8.53 -16.65 7.64
CA ASP A 69 -7.19 -16.25 8.05
C ASP A 69 -6.48 -15.44 6.96
N LEU A 70 -5.56 -14.56 7.37
CA LEU A 70 -4.73 -13.73 6.50
C LEU A 70 -3.31 -13.63 7.07
N ALA A 71 -2.30 -13.81 6.23
CA ALA A 71 -0.90 -13.65 6.59
C ALA A 71 -0.14 -12.91 5.50
N ILE A 72 0.67 -11.92 5.91
CA ILE A 72 1.53 -11.14 5.02
C ILE A 72 2.97 -11.64 5.13
N ASP A 73 3.60 -11.86 3.98
CA ASP A 73 5.05 -12.03 3.84
C ASP A 73 5.60 -10.75 3.20
N PRO A 74 6.14 -9.82 4.00
CA PRO A 74 6.60 -8.52 3.50
C PRO A 74 7.84 -8.65 2.61
N VAL A 75 8.69 -9.67 2.86
CA VAL A 75 9.92 -9.93 2.09
C VAL A 75 9.59 -10.41 0.69
N ARG A 76 8.54 -11.22 0.55
CA ARG A 76 8.05 -11.66 -0.77
C ARG A 76 7.04 -10.72 -1.39
N GLY A 77 6.56 -9.72 -0.65
CA GLY A 77 5.46 -8.85 -1.08
C GLY A 77 4.19 -9.63 -1.40
N THR A 78 3.82 -10.60 -0.54
CA THR A 78 2.61 -11.41 -0.78
C THR A 78 1.70 -11.49 0.42
N ILE A 79 0.42 -11.65 0.17
CA ILE A 79 -0.60 -11.98 1.17
C ILE A 79 -1.16 -13.37 0.88
N THR A 80 -1.25 -14.19 1.91
CA THR A 80 -1.86 -15.53 1.86
C THR A 80 -3.19 -15.51 2.62
N ALA A 81 -4.25 -15.99 1.98
CA ALA A 81 -5.58 -16.08 2.57
C ALA A 81 -6.00 -17.55 2.78
N GLY A 82 -6.35 -17.87 4.03
CA GLY A 82 -7.00 -19.12 4.38
C GLY A 82 -8.50 -19.03 4.15
N THR A 83 -9.04 -19.86 3.27
CA THR A 83 -10.46 -19.83 2.91
C THR A 83 -11.24 -21.00 3.52
N TYR A 84 -12.53 -20.79 3.78
CA TYR A 84 -13.42 -21.90 4.11
C TYR A 84 -13.78 -22.70 2.85
N GLY A 85 -13.25 -23.91 2.72
CA GLY A 85 -13.63 -24.87 1.68
C GLY A 85 -12.93 -24.74 0.31
N ARG A 86 -11.99 -23.80 0.14
CA ARG A 86 -11.23 -23.62 -1.13
C ARG A 86 -9.70 -23.60 -0.94
N GLY A 87 -9.21 -24.07 0.20
CA GLY A 87 -7.78 -24.14 0.50
C GLY A 87 -7.17 -22.76 0.82
N ALA A 88 -5.88 -22.62 0.54
CA ALA A 88 -5.13 -21.38 0.69
C ALA A 88 -4.91 -20.71 -0.67
N TRP A 89 -5.04 -19.39 -0.69
CA TRP A 89 -4.82 -18.53 -1.86
C TRP A 89 -3.68 -17.56 -1.55
N ARG A 90 -2.93 -17.17 -2.56
CA ARG A 90 -1.87 -16.17 -2.42
C ARG A 90 -1.99 -15.13 -3.53
N ALA A 91 -1.86 -13.87 -3.17
CA ALA A 91 -1.81 -12.76 -4.10
C ALA A 91 -0.57 -11.90 -3.81
N ALA A 92 -0.12 -11.16 -4.83
CA ALA A 92 0.86 -10.10 -4.63
C ALA A 92 0.23 -8.96 -3.82
N LEU A 93 1.01 -8.38 -2.91
CA LEU A 93 0.69 -7.11 -2.29
C LEU A 93 1.04 -5.98 -3.26
N PRO A 94 0.44 -4.79 -3.11
CA PRO A 94 0.88 -3.62 -3.85
C PRO A 94 2.38 -3.41 -3.65
N PRO A 95 3.11 -3.03 -4.72
CA PRO A 95 4.50 -2.63 -4.59
C PRO A 95 4.57 -1.46 -3.62
N ARG A 96 5.66 -1.41 -2.89
CA ARG A 96 5.93 -0.30 -2.03
C ARG A 96 6.62 0.77 -2.87
N THR A 97 6.05 1.95 -2.94
CA THR A 97 6.62 3.08 -3.67
C THR A 97 6.89 4.20 -2.67
N ILE A 98 8.14 4.64 -2.54
CA ILE A 98 8.45 5.90 -1.86
C ILE A 98 8.28 7.04 -2.86
N LEU A 99 7.83 8.20 -2.40
CA LEU A 99 7.82 9.39 -3.24
C LEU A 99 9.27 9.72 -3.64
N GLY A 100 9.58 9.66 -4.93
CA GLY A 100 10.92 9.90 -5.45
C GLY A 100 11.75 8.64 -5.73
N ASP A 101 11.24 7.46 -5.38
CA ASP A 101 11.77 6.15 -5.87
C ASP A 101 11.17 5.92 -7.27
N LEU A 102 11.98 6.19 -8.29
CA LEU A 102 11.61 6.22 -9.70
C LEU A 102 11.96 4.92 -10.42
N ASP A 103 12.91 4.13 -9.91
CA ASP A 103 13.29 2.84 -10.47
C ASP A 103 12.69 1.62 -9.75
N GLU A 104 11.91 1.88 -8.70
CA GLU A 104 11.15 0.93 -7.89
C GLU A 104 12.04 -0.08 -7.13
N ASP A 105 13.26 0.30 -6.78
CA ASP A 105 14.20 -0.56 -6.05
C ASP A 105 14.09 -0.49 -4.51
N CYS A 106 13.18 0.36 -4.02
CA CYS A 106 12.88 0.58 -2.61
C CYS A 106 13.88 1.44 -1.81
N ASP A 107 14.73 2.22 -2.48
CA ASP A 107 15.43 3.37 -1.92
C ASP A 107 15.26 4.62 -2.79
N VAL A 108 15.57 5.79 -2.22
CA VAL A 108 15.66 7.05 -2.95
C VAL A 108 17.12 7.48 -2.97
N ASP A 109 17.80 7.24 -4.10
CA ASP A 109 19.25 7.36 -4.21
C ASP A 109 19.72 8.03 -5.53
N LEU A 110 20.99 7.83 -5.89
CA LEU A 110 21.57 8.41 -7.11
C LEU A 110 21.00 7.81 -8.40
N THR A 111 20.43 6.61 -8.33
CA THR A 111 19.80 5.92 -9.45
C THR A 111 18.48 6.60 -9.81
N ASP A 112 17.66 6.96 -8.82
CA ASP A 112 16.47 7.78 -9.03
C ASP A 112 16.82 9.16 -9.58
N LEU A 113 17.85 9.80 -9.00
CA LEU A 113 18.32 11.08 -9.50
C LEU A 113 18.76 10.96 -10.98
N ALA A 114 19.37 9.84 -11.38
CA ALA A 114 19.75 9.61 -12.77
C ALA A 114 18.51 9.45 -13.67
N VAL A 115 17.47 8.75 -13.22
CA VAL A 115 16.19 8.63 -13.95
C VAL A 115 15.57 10.00 -14.16
N LEU A 116 15.45 10.81 -13.10
CA LEU A 116 14.92 12.17 -13.18
C LEU A 116 15.73 13.04 -14.14
N LEU A 117 17.05 13.11 -13.97
CA LEU A 117 17.91 13.94 -14.82
C LEU A 117 17.93 13.49 -16.28
N SER A 118 17.72 12.21 -16.57
CA SER A 118 17.62 11.70 -17.94
C SER A 118 16.35 12.17 -18.67
N ASN A 119 15.33 12.58 -17.93
CA ASN A 119 14.03 13.06 -18.44
C ASN A 119 13.78 14.54 -18.11
N PHE A 120 14.77 15.28 -17.65
CA PHE A 120 14.61 16.70 -17.27
C PHE A 120 14.07 17.53 -18.46
N GLU A 121 13.15 18.47 -18.18
CA GLU A 121 12.38 19.28 -19.15
C GLU A 121 11.43 18.47 -20.06
N LYS A 122 11.15 17.20 -19.74
CA LYS A 122 10.18 16.39 -20.50
C LYS A 122 8.75 16.84 -20.19
N VAL A 123 7.92 16.91 -21.23
CA VAL A 123 6.50 17.31 -21.11
C VAL A 123 5.60 16.09 -21.32
N ASN A 124 4.58 15.96 -20.48
CA ASN A 124 3.73 14.77 -20.33
C ASN A 124 4.52 13.47 -20.09
N PRO A 125 5.45 13.45 -19.11
CA PRO A 125 6.14 12.23 -18.69
C PRO A 125 5.15 11.24 -18.04
N LEU A 126 5.56 9.98 -17.93
CA LEU A 126 4.97 9.07 -16.96
C LEU A 126 5.50 9.41 -15.56
N PRO A 127 4.78 9.11 -14.45
CA PRO A 127 5.29 9.36 -13.10
C PRO A 127 6.64 8.69 -12.81
N SER A 128 6.88 7.50 -13.35
CA SER A 128 8.15 6.78 -13.25
C SER A 128 9.29 7.41 -14.08
N GLU A 129 9.01 8.46 -14.84
CA GLU A 129 9.99 9.19 -15.65
C GLU A 129 10.43 10.50 -14.98
N GLY A 130 10.03 10.74 -13.72
CA GLY A 130 10.54 11.87 -12.93
C GLY A 130 9.55 12.98 -12.63
N ASP A 131 8.29 12.87 -13.05
CA ASP A 131 7.20 13.78 -12.64
C ASP A 131 6.60 13.30 -11.31
N ILE A 132 7.21 13.79 -10.25
CA ILE A 132 6.97 13.39 -8.87
C ILE A 132 5.78 14.18 -8.30
N ASP A 133 5.59 15.44 -8.68
CA ASP A 133 4.47 16.26 -8.19
C ASP A 133 3.20 16.21 -9.05
N ARG A 134 3.28 15.58 -10.23
CA ARG A 134 2.19 15.29 -11.16
C ARG A 134 1.61 16.53 -11.82
N ASP A 135 2.45 17.51 -12.11
CA ASP A 135 2.06 18.72 -12.83
C ASP A 135 2.24 18.64 -14.36
N ASN A 136 2.61 17.45 -14.87
CA ASN A 136 2.80 17.10 -16.27
C ASN A 136 4.10 17.61 -16.92
N ASP A 137 5.09 18.07 -16.16
CA ASP A 137 6.47 18.20 -16.63
C ASP A 137 7.50 17.60 -15.65
N VAL A 138 8.78 17.58 -16.05
CA VAL A 138 9.89 17.18 -15.17
C VAL A 138 10.80 18.39 -14.99
N ASP A 139 10.80 18.98 -13.81
CA ASP A 139 11.49 20.24 -13.56
C ASP A 139 12.22 20.30 -12.20
N LEU A 140 12.59 21.53 -11.78
CA LEU A 140 13.31 21.75 -10.52
C LEU A 140 12.45 21.45 -9.28
N THR A 141 11.14 21.45 -9.41
CA THR A 141 10.18 21.10 -8.37
C THR A 141 10.26 19.60 -8.09
N ASP A 142 10.27 18.77 -9.13
CA ASP A 142 10.50 17.33 -8.98
C ASP A 142 11.86 17.03 -8.37
N LEU A 143 12.90 17.70 -8.85
CA LEU A 143 14.24 17.55 -8.29
C LEU A 143 14.28 17.94 -6.80
N ALA A 144 13.60 19.01 -6.41
CA ALA A 144 13.53 19.42 -5.01
C ALA A 144 12.80 18.38 -4.15
N ILE A 145 11.74 17.76 -4.67
CA ILE A 145 11.02 16.70 -3.98
C ILE A 145 11.87 15.44 -3.84
N LEU A 146 12.53 15.00 -4.93
CA LEU A 146 13.46 13.86 -4.88
C LEU A 146 14.55 14.09 -3.85
N LEU A 147 15.21 15.25 -3.87
CA LEU A 147 16.26 15.59 -2.92
C LEU A 147 15.76 15.71 -1.47
N SER A 148 14.48 16.05 -1.27
CA SER A 148 13.88 16.07 0.07
C SER A 148 13.68 14.67 0.66
N MET A 149 13.64 13.65 -0.22
CA MET A 149 13.47 12.24 0.13
C MET A 149 14.76 11.43 -0.02
N PHE A 150 15.89 12.05 -0.39
CA PHE A 150 17.16 11.35 -0.59
C PHE A 150 17.61 10.56 0.64
N ASP A 151 18.18 9.38 0.43
CA ASP A 151 18.49 8.35 1.44
C ASP A 151 17.25 7.76 2.16
N SER A 152 16.03 8.02 1.68
CA SER A 152 14.83 7.35 2.19
C SER A 152 14.81 5.91 1.70
N VAL A 153 14.90 4.97 2.64
CA VAL A 153 14.68 3.56 2.38
C VAL A 153 13.28 3.16 2.80
N CYS A 154 12.73 2.19 2.09
CA CYS A 154 11.53 1.52 2.49
C CYS A 154 11.75 0.74 3.82
N PRO A 155 11.07 1.02 4.97
CA PRO A 155 10.96 0.11 6.11
C PRO A 155 10.71 -1.38 5.84
#